data_AF-A0A7X6ZHD4-F1
#
_entry.id   AF-A0A7X6ZHD4-F1
#
_cell.length_a   1.000
_cell.length_b   1.000
_cell.length_c   1.000
_cell.angle_alpha   90.00
_cell.angle_beta   90.00
_cell.angle_gamma   90.00
#
_symmetry.space_group_name_H-M   'P 1'
#
loop_
_entity.id
_entity.type
_entity.pdbx_description
1 polymer ?
#
loop_
_entity_poly.entity_id
_entity_poly.type
_entity_poly.pdbx_seq_one_letter_code
_entity_poly.pdbx_strand_id
1 'polypeptide(L)'
;IAPTNLGTGGGSYIGDPGGGAVILKVAGELRHDGSILANAIDGGGNRGAGGSVFLTAGTLIGDGYIEAHGGCFTVHSPGGGGRISLVVTNGAADFSGFTGWTTTYSGRGMPSNSSAGGGAPGTVYRETALQGPGKGIVTIDNYHFARTGITDVPPQGEIPEESIRVTFVLTNNCNLILTNDYTVGDIYLSSTGAVLDLNFKTLKVNTEEHELGPGKVENMGQIIWWTRPPGSVLMFW
;
A
#
# COMPACT_ATOMS: atom_id res chain seq x y z
N ILE A 1 8.27 -6.31 7.34
CA ILE A 1 7.41 -5.20 6.82
C ILE A 1 6.84 -4.38 7.99
N ALA A 2 7.62 -3.46 8.55
CA ALA A 2 7.28 -2.66 9.73
C ALA A 2 7.54 -1.17 9.43
N PRO A 3 6.55 -0.43 8.91
CA PRO A 3 6.77 0.96 8.56
C PRO A 3 6.90 1.79 9.84
N THR A 4 8.06 2.42 10.02
CA THR A 4 8.36 3.24 11.21
C THR A 4 8.77 4.68 10.86
N ASN A 5 8.98 4.98 9.58
CA ASN A 5 9.43 6.31 9.18
C ASN A 5 8.28 7.31 9.26
N LEU A 6 8.62 8.52 9.66
CA LEU A 6 7.76 9.69 9.53
C LEU A 6 7.54 10.03 8.04
N GLY A 7 6.42 10.70 7.76
CA GLY A 7 6.17 11.32 6.47
C GLY A 7 7.14 12.47 6.24
N THR A 8 7.56 12.66 5.00
CA THR A 8 8.42 13.79 4.62
C THR A 8 7.62 15.09 4.61
N GLY A 9 8.24 16.18 5.05
CA GLY A 9 7.62 17.51 5.01
C GLY A 9 7.54 18.08 3.60
N GLY A 10 6.63 19.04 3.40
CA GLY A 10 6.46 19.75 2.15
C GLY A 10 7.46 20.89 1.98
N GLY A 11 8.04 21.05 0.79
CA GLY A 11 9.07 22.06 0.52
C GLY A 11 8.53 23.32 -0.17
N SER A 12 7.88 24.25 0.53
CA SER A 12 7.67 25.63 0.03
C SER A 12 7.15 26.61 1.08
N TYR A 13 7.74 27.82 1.17
CA TYR A 13 7.40 29.03 1.97
C TYR A 13 7.16 28.86 3.49
N ILE A 14 6.34 27.89 3.90
CA ILE A 14 6.14 27.43 5.27
C ILE A 14 6.21 25.91 5.17
N GLY A 15 7.32 25.31 5.61
CA GLY A 15 7.50 23.86 5.54
C GLY A 15 6.52 23.18 6.48
N ASP A 16 5.49 22.53 5.92
CA ASP A 16 4.52 21.80 6.71
C ASP A 16 5.04 20.37 6.98
N PRO A 17 4.91 19.87 8.22
CA PRO A 17 5.36 18.54 8.57
C PRO A 17 4.56 17.48 7.78
N GLY A 18 5.24 16.37 7.46
CA GLY A 18 4.56 15.16 7.02
C GLY A 18 3.84 14.47 8.18
N GLY A 19 3.17 13.36 7.88
CA GLY A 19 2.49 12.57 8.89
C GLY A 19 3.43 11.94 9.93
N GLY A 20 2.94 11.75 11.15
CA GLY A 20 3.68 11.09 12.23
C GLY A 20 3.82 9.58 12.05
N ALA A 21 4.37 8.90 13.06
CA ALA A 21 4.37 7.44 13.12
C ALA A 21 3.61 6.95 14.35
N VAL A 22 2.71 5.98 14.17
CA VAL A 22 2.01 5.28 15.25
C VAL A 22 2.46 3.82 15.26
N ILE A 23 3.02 3.35 16.37
CA ILE A 23 3.41 1.95 16.55
C ILE A 23 2.64 1.40 17.74
N LEU A 24 1.80 0.40 17.50
CA LEU A 24 0.93 -0.19 18.51
C LEU A 24 1.10 -1.72 18.52
N LYS A 25 1.39 -2.28 19.69
CA LYS A 25 1.50 -3.72 19.90
C LYS A 25 0.58 -4.16 21.03
N VAL A 26 -0.45 -4.92 20.69
CA VAL A 26 -1.45 -5.46 21.62
C VAL A 26 -1.38 -6.98 21.57
N ALA A 27 -1.11 -7.63 22.69
CA ALA A 27 -1.00 -9.10 22.71
C ALA A 27 -2.36 -9.80 22.52
N GLY A 28 -3.44 -9.17 23.00
CA GLY A 28 -4.80 -9.70 22.93
C GLY A 28 -5.65 -9.03 21.85
N GLU A 29 -6.95 -8.97 22.10
CA GLU A 29 -7.88 -8.25 21.23
C GLU A 29 -7.69 -6.73 21.34
N LEU A 30 -7.63 -6.06 20.20
CA LEU A 30 -7.78 -4.61 20.09
C LEU A 30 -9.13 -4.31 19.47
N ARG A 31 -10.00 -3.65 20.24
CA ARG A 31 -11.20 -3.00 19.73
C ARG A 31 -10.89 -1.55 19.38
N HIS A 32 -11.02 -1.19 18.11
CA HIS A 32 -10.76 0.15 17.60
C HIS A 32 -12.03 0.75 16.98
N ASP A 33 -12.70 1.63 17.75
CA ASP A 33 -13.90 2.37 17.33
C ASP A 33 -13.61 3.88 17.15
N GLY A 34 -12.32 4.27 17.21
CA GLY A 34 -11.87 5.67 17.18
C GLY A 34 -11.10 6.01 15.89
N SER A 35 -10.12 6.91 16.01
CA SER A 35 -9.22 7.27 14.90
C SER A 35 -7.75 7.05 15.26
N ILE A 36 -7.01 6.41 14.36
CA ILE A 36 -5.55 6.34 14.37
C ILE A 36 -5.08 7.09 13.12
N LEU A 37 -4.47 8.25 13.32
CA LEU A 37 -4.14 9.17 12.24
C LEU A 37 -2.63 9.41 12.15
N ALA A 38 -2.05 9.14 10.98
CA ALA A 38 -0.71 9.50 10.58
C ALA A 38 -0.75 10.40 9.33
N ASN A 39 -1.74 11.28 9.24
CA ASN A 39 -1.97 12.16 8.10
C ASN A 39 -1.00 13.36 8.14
N ALA A 40 -0.61 13.85 6.96
CA ALA A 40 0.07 15.13 6.82
C ALA A 40 -0.93 16.31 6.83
N ILE A 41 -0.40 17.52 6.96
CA ILE A 41 -1.20 18.74 7.12
C ILE A 41 -1.57 19.37 5.77
N ASP A 42 -2.84 19.74 5.63
CA ASP A 42 -3.41 20.46 4.48
C ASP A 42 -2.97 21.93 4.42
N GLY A 43 -3.01 22.57 3.24
CA GLY A 43 -2.79 24.02 3.12
C GLY A 43 -2.29 24.52 1.75
N GLY A 44 -1.59 25.66 1.72
CA GLY A 44 -1.23 26.38 0.48
C GLY A 44 -0.11 25.79 -0.38
N GLY A 45 1.11 25.75 0.15
CA GLY A 45 2.32 25.28 -0.52
C GLY A 45 2.40 23.76 -0.79
N ASN A 46 3.60 23.27 -1.10
CA ASN A 46 3.87 21.83 -1.25
C ASN A 46 3.54 21.09 0.04
N ARG A 47 2.81 19.98 -0.07
CA ARG A 47 2.29 19.26 1.10
C ARG A 47 3.15 18.06 1.46
N GLY A 48 3.19 17.76 2.76
CA GLY A 48 3.92 16.62 3.29
C GLY A 48 3.25 15.29 2.97
N ALA A 49 4.04 14.23 2.92
CA ALA A 49 3.56 12.86 2.72
C ALA A 49 2.92 12.29 3.99
N GLY A 50 1.98 11.37 3.83
CA GLY A 50 1.45 10.57 4.92
C GLY A 50 2.56 9.79 5.64
N GLY A 51 2.35 9.56 6.92
CA GLY A 51 3.31 8.90 7.79
C GLY A 51 3.17 7.39 7.80
N SER A 52 3.37 6.78 8.98
CA SER A 52 3.31 5.33 9.13
C SER A 52 2.38 4.91 10.27
N VAL A 53 1.61 3.84 10.07
CA VAL A 53 0.93 3.12 11.15
C VAL A 53 1.40 1.67 11.13
N PHE A 54 1.95 1.19 12.24
CA PHE A 54 2.30 -0.20 12.42
C PHE A 54 1.57 -0.77 13.63
N LEU A 55 0.54 -1.56 13.37
CA LEU A 55 -0.34 -2.14 14.37
C LEU A 55 -0.21 -3.67 14.34
N THR A 56 0.20 -4.24 15.46
CA THR A 56 0.15 -5.68 15.71
C THR A 56 -0.84 -5.96 16.84
N ALA A 57 -1.80 -6.84 16.60
CA ALA A 57 -2.78 -7.27 17.59
C ALA A 57 -2.90 -8.81 17.63
N GLY A 58 -3.43 -9.37 18.71
CA GLY A 58 -3.93 -10.75 18.71
C GLY A 58 -5.09 -10.89 17.72
N THR A 59 -6.11 -10.05 17.91
CA THR A 59 -7.28 -9.88 17.02
C THR A 59 -7.56 -8.38 16.88
N LEU A 60 -8.05 -7.93 15.72
CA LEU A 60 -8.49 -6.55 15.50
C LEU A 60 -9.99 -6.54 15.19
N ILE A 61 -10.77 -5.79 15.98
CA ILE A 61 -12.21 -5.61 15.77
C ILE A 61 -12.61 -4.13 15.87
N GLY A 62 -13.82 -3.81 15.42
CA GLY A 62 -14.41 -2.46 15.52
C GLY A 62 -14.63 -1.82 14.15
N ASP A 63 -15.02 -0.55 14.16
CA ASP A 63 -15.44 0.21 12.97
C ASP A 63 -14.71 1.55 12.79
N GLY A 64 -13.65 1.79 13.58
CA GLY A 64 -12.86 3.00 13.55
C GLY A 64 -12.03 3.21 12.27
N TYR A 65 -11.34 4.35 12.20
CA TYR A 65 -10.54 4.77 11.05
C TYR A 65 -9.05 4.62 11.34
N ILE A 66 -8.29 4.13 10.36
CA ILE A 66 -6.82 4.08 10.37
C ILE A 66 -6.31 4.72 9.08
N GLU A 67 -5.60 5.84 9.21
CA GLU A 67 -5.26 6.69 8.08
C GLU A 67 -3.79 7.10 8.08
N ALA A 68 -3.20 7.18 6.88
CA ALA A 68 -1.91 7.81 6.66
C ALA A 68 -1.93 8.56 5.32
N HIS A 69 -2.73 9.63 5.24
CA HIS A 69 -2.92 10.41 4.02
C HIS A 69 -1.83 11.47 3.83
N GLY A 70 -1.52 11.77 2.57
CA GLY A 70 -0.77 12.97 2.22
C GLY A 70 -1.62 14.23 2.37
N GLY A 71 -0.97 15.37 2.59
CA GLY A 71 -1.67 16.64 2.79
C GLY A 71 -2.26 17.18 1.48
N CYS A 72 -3.47 17.73 1.54
CA CYS A 72 -4.17 18.39 0.44
C CYS A 72 -3.69 19.83 0.23
N PHE A 73 -3.65 20.29 -1.01
CA PHE A 73 -3.02 21.55 -1.40
C PHE A 73 -4.05 22.54 -1.96
N THR A 74 -3.79 23.85 -1.85
CA THR A 74 -4.59 24.89 -2.53
C THR A 74 -3.82 25.61 -3.63
N VAL A 75 -2.48 25.58 -3.64
CA VAL A 75 -1.65 26.31 -4.60
C VAL A 75 -0.69 25.43 -5.40
N HIS A 76 0.10 24.58 -4.73
CA HIS A 76 1.18 23.84 -5.40
C HIS A 76 0.88 22.36 -5.63
N SER A 77 1.39 21.48 -4.78
CA SER A 77 1.37 20.04 -5.03
C SER A 77 0.97 19.25 -3.78
N PRO A 78 0.28 18.11 -3.96
CA PRO A 78 -0.17 17.27 -2.88
C PRO A 78 0.97 16.47 -2.26
N GLY A 79 0.73 15.96 -1.05
CA GLY A 79 1.54 14.92 -0.44
C GLY A 79 1.19 13.54 -0.99
N GLY A 80 2.19 12.65 -1.07
CA GLY A 80 1.95 11.22 -1.30
C GLY A 80 1.31 10.54 -0.09
N GLY A 81 0.63 9.43 -0.31
CA GLY A 81 0.11 8.60 0.78
C GLY A 81 1.22 7.92 1.59
N GLY A 82 0.89 7.53 2.82
CA GLY A 82 1.77 6.88 3.78
C GLY A 82 1.75 5.36 3.74
N ARG A 83 2.19 4.71 4.81
CA ARG A 83 2.23 3.23 4.90
C ARG A 83 1.51 2.74 6.13
N ILE A 84 0.59 1.80 5.98
CA ILE A 84 -0.10 1.13 7.08
C ILE A 84 0.27 -0.34 7.05
N SER A 85 0.59 -0.93 8.20
CA SER A 85 0.81 -2.36 8.39
C SER A 85 -0.06 -2.84 9.54
N LEU A 86 -0.99 -3.74 9.25
CA LEU A 86 -1.88 -4.39 10.21
C LEU A 86 -1.55 -5.88 10.26
N VAL A 87 -1.21 -6.38 11.44
CA VAL A 87 -0.88 -7.79 11.65
C VAL A 87 -1.74 -8.34 12.78
N VAL A 88 -2.53 -9.37 12.49
CA VAL A 88 -3.28 -10.15 13.49
C VAL A 88 -2.60 -11.49 13.72
N THR A 89 -2.35 -11.81 14.99
CA THR A 89 -1.41 -12.88 15.39
C THR A 89 -2.08 -14.12 15.98
N ASN A 90 -3.36 -14.05 16.35
CA ASN A 90 -4.10 -15.23 16.80
C ASN A 90 -4.38 -16.16 15.61
N GLY A 91 -4.26 -17.47 15.83
CA GLY A 91 -4.26 -18.48 14.76
C GLY A 91 -5.49 -18.51 13.85
N ALA A 92 -6.66 -18.09 14.34
CA ALA A 92 -7.90 -18.00 13.55
C ALA A 92 -8.36 -16.56 13.29
N ALA A 93 -7.57 -15.56 13.70
CA ALA A 93 -7.94 -14.16 13.50
C ALA A 93 -7.73 -13.75 12.04
N ASP A 94 -8.70 -13.01 11.54
CA ASP A 94 -8.67 -12.31 10.27
C ASP A 94 -9.12 -10.86 10.47
N PHE A 95 -9.41 -10.16 9.37
CA PHE A 95 -9.89 -8.77 9.40
C PHE A 95 -11.41 -8.64 9.29
N SER A 96 -12.18 -9.74 9.33
CA SER A 96 -13.65 -9.71 9.17
C SER A 96 -14.36 -8.99 10.31
N GLY A 97 -13.80 -9.02 11.52
CA GLY A 97 -14.31 -8.31 12.69
C GLY A 97 -13.98 -6.81 12.72
N PHE A 98 -13.13 -6.33 11.81
CA PHE A 98 -12.81 -4.92 11.65
C PHE A 98 -13.43 -4.37 10.36
N THR A 99 -14.55 -3.67 10.51
CA THR A 99 -15.34 -3.12 9.39
C THR A 99 -15.02 -1.65 9.12
N GLY A 100 -14.06 -1.09 9.85
CA GLY A 100 -13.59 0.27 9.69
C GLY A 100 -12.76 0.50 8.44
N TRP A 101 -12.34 1.75 8.24
CA TRP A 101 -11.59 2.15 7.04
C TRP A 101 -10.09 2.13 7.31
N THR A 102 -9.32 1.58 6.35
CA THR A 102 -7.85 1.65 6.35
C THR A 102 -7.40 2.27 5.04
N THR A 103 -6.91 3.51 5.08
CA THR A 103 -6.69 4.29 3.84
C THR A 103 -5.40 5.09 3.87
N THR A 104 -4.73 5.15 2.72
CA THR A 104 -3.43 5.80 2.52
C THR A 104 -3.46 6.69 1.28
N TYR A 105 -4.45 7.56 1.16
CA TYR A 105 -4.60 8.37 -0.05
C TYR A 105 -3.53 9.46 -0.15
N SER A 106 -3.26 9.91 -1.36
CA SER A 106 -2.57 11.17 -1.55
C SER A 106 -3.46 12.35 -1.21
N GLY A 107 -2.82 13.50 -1.00
CA GLY A 107 -3.52 14.77 -0.94
C GLY A 107 -4.12 15.17 -2.28
N ARG A 108 -5.02 16.15 -2.27
CA ARG A 108 -5.76 16.64 -3.45
C ARG A 108 -5.83 18.16 -3.49
N GLY A 109 -6.17 18.71 -4.65
CA GLY A 109 -6.40 20.15 -4.79
C GLY A 109 -7.71 20.59 -4.13
N MET A 110 -7.65 21.69 -3.38
CA MET A 110 -8.78 22.33 -2.72
C MET A 110 -9.32 23.56 -3.50
N PRO A 111 -10.62 23.88 -3.39
CA PRO A 111 -11.68 23.07 -2.79
C PRO A 111 -11.85 21.78 -3.58
N SER A 112 -12.08 20.66 -2.87
CA SER A 112 -11.98 19.29 -3.37
C SER A 112 -12.78 19.08 -4.66
N ASN A 113 -12.13 19.25 -5.81
CA ASN A 113 -12.63 18.71 -7.06
C ASN A 113 -11.87 17.40 -7.32
N SER A 114 -12.61 16.35 -7.66
CA SER A 114 -12.08 15.01 -7.95
C SER A 114 -11.14 14.96 -9.17
N SER A 115 -10.96 16.10 -9.84
CA SER A 115 -10.14 16.30 -11.04
C SER A 115 -8.78 16.93 -10.75
N ALA A 116 -8.56 17.50 -9.57
CA ALA A 116 -7.26 18.06 -9.19
C ALA A 116 -6.31 16.89 -8.94
N GLY A 117 -5.25 16.80 -9.73
CA GLY A 117 -4.29 15.71 -9.67
C GLY A 117 -3.82 15.45 -8.24
N GLY A 118 -4.00 14.20 -7.80
CA GLY A 118 -3.46 13.69 -6.55
C GLY A 118 -2.05 13.11 -6.75
N GLY A 119 -1.28 13.07 -5.66
CA GLY A 119 -0.03 12.31 -5.61
C GLY A 119 -0.28 10.79 -5.66
N ALA A 120 0.76 10.00 -5.51
CA ALA A 120 0.61 8.54 -5.42
C ALA A 120 -0.11 8.13 -4.13
N PRO A 121 -1.03 7.16 -4.17
CA PRO A 121 -1.49 6.54 -2.94
C PRO A 121 -0.32 5.82 -2.27
N GLY A 122 -0.46 5.62 -0.97
CA GLY A 122 0.43 4.81 -0.17
C GLY A 122 0.03 3.34 -0.19
N THR A 123 0.55 2.57 0.77
CA THR A 123 0.33 1.12 0.81
C THR A 123 -0.30 0.67 2.14
N VAL A 124 -1.15 -0.35 2.05
CA VAL A 124 -1.73 -1.03 3.22
C VAL A 124 -1.29 -2.50 3.20
N TYR A 125 -0.51 -2.91 4.19
CA TYR A 125 -0.15 -4.30 4.43
C TYR A 125 -1.12 -4.93 5.44
N ARG A 126 -1.64 -6.11 5.12
CA ARG A 126 -2.48 -6.93 6.00
C ARG A 126 -1.95 -8.35 6.08
N GLU A 127 -1.63 -8.80 7.29
CA GLU A 127 -1.16 -10.16 7.55
C GLU A 127 -2.00 -10.83 8.64
N THR A 128 -2.36 -12.08 8.38
CA THR A 128 -2.97 -13.00 9.33
C THR A 128 -1.99 -14.08 9.73
N ALA A 129 -2.18 -14.68 10.90
CA ALA A 129 -1.34 -15.79 11.36
C ALA A 129 -1.37 -17.00 10.39
N LEU A 130 -2.50 -17.25 9.71
CA LEU A 130 -2.66 -18.38 8.77
C LEU A 130 -1.81 -18.24 7.51
N GLN A 131 -1.55 -17.01 7.04
CA GLN A 131 -0.67 -16.78 5.89
C GLN A 131 0.78 -17.12 6.23
N GLY A 132 1.15 -16.96 7.50
CA GLY A 132 2.51 -17.09 8.00
C GLY A 132 3.33 -15.80 7.84
N PRO A 133 4.47 -15.69 8.55
CA PRO A 133 5.22 -14.43 8.63
C PRO A 133 5.69 -13.91 7.28
N GLY A 134 5.35 -12.64 6.99
CA GLY A 134 5.79 -11.93 5.79
C GLY A 134 5.12 -12.39 4.49
N LYS A 135 3.95 -13.05 4.59
CA LYS A 135 3.16 -13.55 3.44
C LYS A 135 1.79 -12.86 3.31
N GLY A 136 1.65 -11.70 3.94
CA GLY A 136 0.43 -10.90 3.86
C GLY A 136 0.22 -10.27 2.48
N ILE A 137 -0.79 -9.41 2.42
CA ILE A 137 -1.21 -8.72 1.21
C ILE A 137 -0.83 -7.25 1.33
N VAL A 138 -0.15 -6.71 0.32
CA VAL A 138 0.04 -5.27 0.13
C VAL A 138 -1.00 -4.78 -0.86
N THR A 139 -1.91 -3.93 -0.38
CA THR A 139 -2.91 -3.26 -1.22
C THR A 139 -2.44 -1.85 -1.56
N ILE A 140 -2.57 -1.49 -2.83
CA ILE A 140 -2.41 -0.13 -3.34
C ILE A 140 -3.75 0.30 -3.88
N ASP A 141 -4.36 1.26 -3.21
CA ASP A 141 -5.71 1.72 -3.50
C ASP A 141 -5.74 3.24 -3.64
N ASN A 142 -6.06 3.71 -4.85
CA ASN A 142 -6.23 5.13 -5.13
C ASN A 142 -7.71 5.58 -5.08
N TYR A 143 -8.61 4.70 -4.63
CA TYR A 143 -10.06 4.91 -4.62
C TYR A 143 -10.55 5.44 -5.99
N HIS A 144 -11.62 6.22 -6.02
CA HIS A 144 -12.12 6.85 -7.26
C HIS A 144 -11.38 8.15 -7.65
N PHE A 145 -10.15 8.38 -7.17
CA PHE A 145 -9.40 9.59 -7.52
C PHE A 145 -8.78 9.52 -8.91
N ALA A 146 -8.43 10.68 -9.46
CA ALA A 146 -7.73 10.75 -10.74
C ALA A 146 -6.37 10.03 -10.65
N ARG A 147 -6.04 9.25 -11.68
CA ARG A 147 -4.78 8.50 -11.78
C ARG A 147 -3.64 9.42 -12.24
N THR A 148 -3.20 10.32 -11.36
CA THR A 148 -2.11 11.25 -11.64
C THR A 148 -0.82 10.93 -10.88
N GLY A 149 -0.92 10.20 -9.77
CA GLY A 149 0.23 9.76 -8.97
C GLY A 149 0.67 8.33 -9.29
N ILE A 150 1.96 8.06 -9.05
CA ILE A 150 2.60 6.78 -9.35
C ILE A 150 3.27 6.23 -8.08
N THR A 151 2.94 4.99 -7.73
CA THR A 151 3.56 4.28 -6.61
C THR A 151 4.80 3.54 -7.11
N ASP A 152 5.97 3.93 -6.63
CA ASP A 152 7.24 3.32 -7.03
C ASP A 152 7.47 1.98 -6.33
N VAL A 153 7.82 0.94 -7.10
CA VAL A 153 8.24 -0.36 -6.59
C VAL A 153 9.49 -0.85 -7.35
N PRO A 154 10.54 -1.36 -6.69
CA PRO A 154 10.75 -1.24 -5.25
C PRO A 154 10.81 0.22 -4.79
N PRO A 155 10.50 0.51 -3.52
CA PRO A 155 10.78 1.81 -2.95
C PRO A 155 12.30 2.07 -3.00
N GLN A 156 12.71 3.34 -3.09
CA GLN A 156 14.13 3.68 -3.01
C GLN A 156 14.72 3.26 -1.65
N GLY A 157 15.80 2.48 -1.68
CA GLY A 157 16.48 1.98 -0.49
C GLY A 157 16.53 0.45 -0.43
N GLU A 158 16.53 -0.09 0.78
CA GLU A 158 16.58 -1.53 1.02
C GLU A 158 15.26 -2.20 0.57
N ILE A 159 15.40 -3.25 -0.24
CA ILE A 159 14.29 -4.10 -0.65
C ILE A 159 14.07 -5.14 0.44
N PRO A 160 12.89 -5.19 1.08
CA PRO A 160 12.62 -6.20 2.10
C PRO A 160 12.67 -7.61 1.50
N GLU A 161 13.39 -8.54 2.13
CA GLU A 161 13.40 -9.94 1.71
C GLU A 161 12.00 -10.56 1.69
N GLU A 162 11.06 -10.01 2.45
CA GLU A 162 9.66 -10.44 2.44
C GLU A 162 8.94 -10.14 1.12
N SER A 163 9.44 -9.24 0.27
CA SER A 163 8.76 -8.90 -1.00
C SER A 163 8.50 -10.13 -1.85
N ILE A 164 9.44 -11.08 -1.86
CA ILE A 164 9.40 -12.36 -2.57
C ILE A 164 8.25 -13.29 -2.14
N ARG A 165 7.56 -12.96 -1.04
CA ARG A 165 6.50 -13.76 -0.41
C ARG A 165 5.15 -13.03 -0.34
N VAL A 166 5.15 -11.72 -0.52
CA VAL A 166 3.95 -10.89 -0.38
C VAL A 166 3.15 -10.85 -1.67
N THR A 167 1.83 -10.88 -1.54
CA THR A 167 0.90 -10.63 -2.64
C THR A 167 0.64 -9.13 -2.79
N PHE A 168 0.83 -8.59 -3.99
CA PHE A 168 0.43 -7.22 -4.32
C PHE A 168 -0.97 -7.20 -4.93
N VAL A 169 -1.82 -6.30 -4.44
CA VAL A 169 -3.18 -6.10 -4.96
C VAL A 169 -3.34 -4.64 -5.33
N LEU A 170 -3.46 -4.36 -6.63
CA LEU A 170 -3.68 -3.03 -7.17
C LEU A 170 -5.17 -2.87 -7.45
N THR A 171 -5.78 -1.81 -6.91
CA THR A 171 -7.22 -1.60 -7.05
C THR A 171 -7.58 -0.13 -7.21
N ASN A 172 -8.78 0.07 -7.74
CA ASN A 172 -9.29 1.33 -8.25
C ASN A 172 -8.29 2.04 -9.18
N ASN A 173 -8.29 3.37 -9.23
CA ASN A 173 -7.50 4.15 -10.20
C ASN A 173 -6.01 4.28 -9.83
N CYS A 174 -5.37 3.22 -9.35
CA CYS A 174 -3.97 3.25 -8.94
C CYS A 174 -3.01 3.02 -10.12
N ASN A 175 -1.79 3.55 -10.00
CA ASN A 175 -0.69 3.27 -10.90
C ASN A 175 0.54 2.87 -10.08
N LEU A 176 1.09 1.69 -10.34
CA LEU A 176 2.35 1.22 -9.80
C LEU A 176 3.37 1.14 -10.92
N ILE A 177 4.56 1.69 -10.72
CA ILE A 177 5.67 1.62 -11.68
C ILE A 177 6.82 0.80 -11.13
N LEU A 178 7.47 0.05 -12.01
CA LEU A 178 8.74 -0.56 -11.71
C LEU A 178 9.89 0.44 -11.88
N THR A 179 10.62 0.70 -10.80
CA THR A 179 11.83 1.52 -10.84
C THR A 179 13.07 0.69 -11.13
N ASN A 180 13.03 -0.60 -10.76
CA ASN A 180 14.05 -1.62 -10.99
C ASN A 180 13.39 -2.98 -11.21
N ASP A 181 14.18 -3.98 -11.62
CA ASP A 181 13.72 -5.37 -11.59
C ASP A 181 13.31 -5.75 -10.16
N TYR A 182 12.19 -6.45 -10.03
CA TYR A 182 11.58 -6.72 -8.73
C TYR A 182 10.98 -8.12 -8.66
N THR A 183 10.95 -8.69 -7.46
CA THR A 183 10.31 -9.99 -7.21
C THR A 183 9.24 -9.85 -6.15
N VAL A 184 8.05 -10.35 -6.48
CA VAL A 184 6.88 -10.41 -5.59
C VAL A 184 6.46 -11.86 -5.36
N GLY A 185 5.79 -12.14 -4.25
CA GLY A 185 5.15 -13.44 -4.02
C GLY A 185 4.06 -13.71 -5.05
N ASP A 186 3.18 -12.73 -5.23
CA ASP A 186 2.05 -12.80 -6.16
C ASP A 186 1.58 -11.37 -6.54
N ILE A 187 0.77 -11.22 -7.59
CA ILE A 187 0.23 -9.92 -8.01
C ILE A 187 -1.15 -10.01 -8.69
N TYR A 188 -2.06 -9.10 -8.31
CA TYR A 188 -3.39 -8.95 -8.91
C TYR A 188 -3.69 -7.48 -9.24
N LEU A 189 -4.33 -7.25 -10.39
CA LEU A 189 -4.87 -5.97 -10.87
C LEU A 189 -6.40 -6.00 -10.76
N SER A 190 -6.91 -5.85 -9.55
CA SER A 190 -8.29 -6.17 -9.16
C SER A 190 -9.37 -5.19 -9.64
N SER A 191 -9.01 -4.15 -10.40
CA SER A 191 -9.99 -3.23 -11.00
C SER A 191 -9.56 -2.77 -12.39
N THR A 192 -10.49 -2.33 -13.21
CA THR A 192 -10.20 -1.77 -14.56
C THR A 192 -9.37 -0.49 -14.53
N GLY A 193 -9.34 0.22 -13.39
CA GLY A 193 -8.52 1.41 -13.18
C GLY A 193 -7.07 1.11 -12.79
N ALA A 194 -6.77 -0.13 -12.39
CA ALA A 194 -5.47 -0.53 -11.88
C ALA A 194 -4.45 -0.67 -13.00
N VAL A 195 -3.28 -0.07 -12.82
CA VAL A 195 -2.17 -0.13 -13.78
C VAL A 195 -0.89 -0.63 -13.13
N LEU A 196 -0.28 -1.62 -13.78
CA LEU A 196 1.12 -1.99 -13.59
C LEU A 196 1.94 -1.45 -14.78
N ASP A 197 2.78 -0.47 -14.53
CA ASP A 197 3.74 0.06 -15.50
C ASP A 197 5.08 -0.68 -15.34
N LEU A 198 5.46 -1.47 -16.36
CA LEU A 198 6.68 -2.25 -16.32
C LEU A 198 7.94 -1.42 -16.55
N ASN A 199 7.85 -0.24 -17.19
CA ASN A 199 8.95 0.70 -17.35
C ASN A 199 10.30 0.09 -17.77
N PHE A 200 10.27 -0.80 -18.76
CA PHE A 200 11.42 -1.57 -19.28
C PHE A 200 12.09 -2.50 -18.26
N LYS A 201 11.38 -2.88 -17.19
CA LYS A 201 11.85 -3.76 -16.12
C LYS A 201 11.22 -5.15 -16.19
N THR A 202 11.78 -6.04 -15.38
CA THR A 202 11.30 -7.40 -15.17
C THR A 202 10.61 -7.51 -13.81
N LEU A 203 9.34 -7.94 -13.81
CA LEU A 203 8.66 -8.41 -12.60
C LEU A 203 8.74 -9.93 -12.53
N LYS A 204 9.39 -10.47 -11.51
CA LYS A 204 9.33 -11.89 -11.19
C LYS A 204 8.19 -12.14 -10.21
N VAL A 205 7.35 -13.12 -10.50
CA VAL A 205 6.21 -13.49 -9.66
C VAL A 205 6.41 -14.91 -9.17
N ASN A 206 6.48 -15.09 -7.85
CA ASN A 206 6.79 -16.35 -7.19
C ASN A 206 5.57 -17.25 -6.98
N THR A 207 4.66 -17.25 -7.95
CA THR A 207 3.56 -18.18 -8.06
C THR A 207 3.44 -18.65 -9.52
N GLU A 208 2.65 -19.70 -9.73
CA GLU A 208 2.27 -20.15 -11.08
C GLU A 208 1.46 -19.08 -11.79
N GLU A 209 1.62 -19.00 -13.11
CA GLU A 209 0.91 -18.02 -13.93
C GLU A 209 -0.62 -18.15 -13.79
N HIS A 210 -1.27 -17.03 -13.59
CA HIS A 210 -2.72 -16.89 -13.56
C HIS A 210 -3.17 -15.58 -14.21
N GLU A 211 -4.48 -15.42 -14.40
CA GLU A 211 -5.02 -14.14 -14.87
C GLU A 211 -4.75 -13.04 -13.84
N LEU A 212 -4.14 -11.93 -14.29
CA LEU A 212 -3.86 -10.78 -13.43
C LEU A 212 -5.14 -10.07 -12.94
N GLY A 213 -6.26 -10.22 -13.63
CA GLY A 213 -7.51 -9.51 -13.36
C GLY A 213 -7.82 -8.41 -14.38
N PRO A 214 -8.83 -7.56 -14.12
CA PRO A 214 -9.39 -6.63 -15.10
C PRO A 214 -8.54 -5.37 -15.37
N GLY A 215 -7.47 -5.13 -14.60
CA GLY A 215 -6.57 -3.99 -14.84
C GLY A 215 -5.66 -4.19 -16.05
N LYS A 216 -4.67 -3.31 -16.19
CA LYS A 216 -3.77 -3.30 -17.36
C LYS A 216 -2.30 -3.26 -16.99
N VAL A 217 -1.51 -3.91 -17.83
CA VAL A 217 -0.05 -3.80 -17.85
C VAL A 217 0.33 -2.83 -18.96
N GLU A 218 1.13 -1.81 -18.63
CA GLU A 218 1.57 -0.77 -19.55
C GLU A 218 3.09 -0.76 -19.72
N ASN A 219 3.53 -0.18 -20.85
CA ASN A 219 4.92 -0.04 -21.29
C ASN A 219 5.67 -1.36 -21.54
N MET A 220 6.85 -1.23 -22.17
CA MET A 220 7.69 -2.40 -22.45
C MET A 220 8.27 -2.96 -21.14
N GLY A 221 8.59 -4.25 -21.14
CA GLY A 221 9.10 -4.98 -19.98
C GLY A 221 8.64 -6.43 -20.06
N GLN A 222 8.81 -7.18 -18.97
CA GLN A 222 8.33 -8.56 -18.91
C GLN A 222 7.88 -8.97 -17.51
N ILE A 223 6.89 -9.85 -17.46
CA ILE A 223 6.50 -10.60 -16.26
C ILE A 223 7.03 -12.02 -16.43
N ILE A 224 7.82 -12.49 -15.47
CA ILE A 224 8.34 -13.86 -15.42
C ILE A 224 7.68 -14.56 -14.24
N TRP A 225 6.80 -15.50 -14.54
CA TRP A 225 6.15 -16.34 -13.55
C TRP A 225 7.07 -17.47 -13.10
N TRP A 226 6.85 -17.93 -11.87
CA TRP A 226 7.54 -19.11 -11.39
C TRP A 226 7.09 -20.33 -12.19
N THR A 227 8.06 -21.11 -12.66
CA THR A 227 7.82 -22.36 -13.36
C THR A 227 8.33 -23.51 -12.51
N ARG A 228 7.52 -24.58 -12.42
CA ARG A 228 7.95 -25.82 -11.76
C ARG A 228 9.17 -26.39 -12.49
N PRO A 229 10.24 -26.80 -11.78
CA PRO A 229 11.28 -27.60 -12.39
C PRO A 229 10.69 -28.88 -13.01
N PRO A 230 11.16 -29.30 -14.19
CA PRO A 230 10.74 -30.56 -14.80
C PRO A 230 10.92 -31.74 -13.82
N GLY A 231 9.89 -32.58 -13.67
CA GLY A 231 9.93 -33.75 -12.78
C GLY A 231 9.45 -33.53 -11.35
N SER A 232 8.90 -32.35 -11.03
CA SER A 232 8.31 -32.07 -9.71
C SER A 232 6.92 -32.72 -9.56
N VAL A 233 6.68 -33.46 -8.46
CA VAL A 233 5.37 -34.05 -8.10
C VAL A 233 4.82 -33.30 -6.89
N LEU A 234 3.56 -32.83 -6.95
CA LEU A 234 2.87 -32.35 -5.75
C LEU A 234 2.43 -33.54 -4.90
N MET A 235 2.88 -33.60 -3.66
CA MET A 235 2.23 -34.39 -2.62
C MET A 235 1.26 -33.46 -1.88
N PHE A 236 -0.03 -33.73 -2.04
CA PHE A 236 -1.03 -33.18 -1.14
C PHE A 236 -1.09 -34.09 0.09
N TRP A 237 -1.03 -33.50 1.28
CA TRP A 237 -1.25 -34.19 2.55
C TRP A 237 -2.71 -34.07 2.96
#